data_AF-A0A6M3LUQ6-F1
#
_entry.id   AF-A0A6M3LUQ6-F1
#
_cell.length_a   1.000
_cell.length_b   1.000
_cell.length_c   1.000
_cell.angle_alpha   90.00
_cell.angle_beta   90.00
_cell.angle_gamma   90.00
#
_symmetry.space_group_name_H-M   'P 1'
#
loop_
_entity.id
_entity.type
_entity.pdbx_description
1 polymer ?
#
loop_
_entity_poly.entity_id
_entity_poly.type
_entity_poly.pdbx_seq_one_letter_code
_entity_poly.pdbx_strand_id
1 'polypeptide(L)'
;GRRERVGLTTNREGIMDRKQETTAVKRAIIQAGFENNNVRVTHGKGTAWGWLTVRADIHHKPECTCVIHEDAPRETCAECKTLRNECYDLIEKVAIQASERSAYAAEHIVVSLDFFEN
;
A
#
# COMPACT_ATOMS: atom_id res chain seq x y z
N GLY A 1 -0.77 11.29 31.29
CA GLY A 1 -0.95 11.65 29.87
C GLY A 1 -1.93 10.70 29.23
N ARG A 2 -3.08 11.19 28.76
CA ARG A 2 -4.11 10.36 28.09
C ARG A 2 -3.55 9.84 26.77
N ARG A 3 -3.44 8.51 26.64
CA ARG A 3 -3.30 7.84 25.34
C ARG A 3 -4.67 7.88 24.67
N GLU A 4 -4.84 8.74 23.67
CA GLU A 4 -6.02 8.71 22.81
C GLU A 4 -6.03 7.38 22.06
N ARG A 5 -6.99 6.51 22.40
CA ARG A 5 -7.37 5.38 21.56
C ARG A 5 -7.98 5.97 20.30
N VAL A 6 -7.25 5.92 19.18
CA VAL A 6 -7.82 6.14 17.85
C VAL A 6 -8.74 4.96 17.55
N GLY A 7 -9.94 5.01 18.12
CA GLY A 7 -11.01 4.06 17.85
C GLY A 7 -11.46 4.25 16.41
N LEU A 8 -11.23 3.24 15.58
CA LEU A 8 -11.90 3.09 14.29
C LEU A 8 -13.40 3.04 14.58
N THR A 9 -14.13 4.12 14.32
CA THR A 9 -15.58 4.21 14.48
C THR A 9 -16.28 3.45 13.36
N THR A 10 -16.26 2.13 13.39
CA THR A 10 -17.08 1.32 12.47
C THR A 10 -18.55 1.70 12.65
N ASN A 11 -19.34 1.65 11.57
CA ASN A 11 -20.79 1.86 11.68
C ASN A 11 -21.42 0.73 12.54
N ARG A 12 -22.74 0.80 12.81
CA ARG A 12 -23.47 -0.19 13.63
C ARG A 12 -23.36 -1.64 13.13
N GLU A 13 -22.90 -1.84 11.90
CA GLU A 13 -22.71 -3.13 11.23
C GLU A 13 -21.25 -3.60 11.23
N GLY A 14 -20.32 -2.83 11.83
CA GLY A 14 -18.90 -3.16 11.85
C GLY A 14 -18.15 -2.83 10.56
N ILE A 15 -18.79 -2.09 9.65
CA ILE A 15 -18.27 -1.79 8.32
C ILE A 15 -17.45 -0.49 8.36
N MET A 16 -16.27 -0.52 7.74
CA MET A 16 -15.37 0.64 7.64
C MET A 16 -15.80 1.61 6.53
N ASP A 17 -15.66 2.91 6.81
CA ASP A 17 -15.71 3.95 5.78
C ASP A 17 -14.39 4.05 4.97
N ARG A 18 -14.37 4.81 3.87
CA ARG A 18 -13.18 4.97 2.99
C ARG A 18 -11.94 5.49 3.73
N LYS A 19 -12.10 6.37 4.71
CA LYS A 19 -10.98 6.92 5.48
C LYS A 19 -10.43 5.87 6.45
N GLN A 20 -11.32 5.06 7.03
CA GLN A 20 -10.96 3.97 7.92
C GLN A 20 -10.26 2.84 7.19
N GLU A 21 -10.75 2.46 6.01
CA GLU A 21 -10.13 1.45 5.15
C GLU A 21 -8.72 1.85 4.73
N THR A 22 -8.54 3.06 4.16
CA THR A 22 -7.20 3.55 3.80
C THR A 22 -6.24 3.60 4.99
N THR A 23 -6.75 3.96 6.18
CA THR A 23 -5.96 3.94 7.42
C THR A 23 -5.61 2.52 7.87
N ALA A 24 -6.55 1.59 7.80
CA ALA A 24 -6.37 0.19 8.18
C ALA A 24 -5.35 -0.49 7.26
N VAL A 25 -5.49 -0.31 5.94
CA VAL A 25 -4.57 -0.84 4.94
C VAL A 25 -3.17 -0.26 5.11
N LYS A 26 -3.05 1.08 5.27
CA LYS A 26 -1.75 1.71 5.51
C LYS A 26 -1.08 1.14 6.78
N ARG A 27 -1.83 0.97 7.86
CA ARG A 27 -1.31 0.39 9.11
C ARG A 27 -0.85 -1.05 8.93
N ALA A 28 -1.60 -1.86 8.20
CA ALA A 28 -1.27 -3.26 7.97
C ALA A 28 0.02 -3.38 7.14
N ILE A 29 0.20 -2.54 6.12
CA ILE A 29 1.44 -2.49 5.33
C ILE A 29 2.64 -2.08 6.20
N ILE A 30 2.48 -1.09 7.09
CA ILE A 30 3.55 -0.70 8.03
C ILE A 30 3.89 -1.86 8.99
N GLN A 31 2.89 -2.60 9.47
CA GLN A 31 3.10 -3.78 10.31
C GLN A 31 3.81 -4.92 9.58
N ALA A 32 3.68 -4.99 8.25
CA ALA A 32 4.41 -5.93 7.40
C ALA A 32 5.89 -5.55 7.18
N GLY A 33 6.33 -4.38 7.66
CA GLY A 33 7.73 -3.97 7.67
C GLY A 33 8.07 -2.76 6.79
N PHE A 34 7.08 -2.16 6.11
CA PHE A 34 7.31 -0.97 5.29
C PHE A 34 7.32 0.32 6.12
N GLU A 35 8.14 1.29 5.71
CA GLU A 35 8.22 2.56 6.42
C GLU A 35 6.97 3.42 6.20
N ASN A 36 6.49 4.07 7.26
CA ASN A 36 5.28 4.90 7.21
C ASN A 36 5.37 6.06 6.21
N ASN A 37 6.58 6.60 6.01
CA ASN A 37 6.82 7.74 5.11
C ASN A 37 6.85 7.32 3.64
N ASN A 38 7.10 6.04 3.38
CA ASN A 38 7.24 5.46 2.05
C ASN A 38 5.92 4.86 1.55
N VAL A 39 4.88 4.80 2.38
CA VAL A 39 3.59 4.18 2.04
C VAL A 39 2.48 5.21 1.95
N ARG A 40 1.79 5.23 0.81
CA ARG A 40 0.60 6.05 0.57
C ARG A 40 -0.55 5.19 0.09
N VAL A 41 -1.70 5.30 0.76
CA VAL A 41 -2.92 4.59 0.40
C VAL A 41 -4.02 5.59 0.12
N THR A 42 -4.64 5.49 -1.05
CA THR A 42 -5.70 6.40 -1.51
C THR A 42 -6.75 5.66 -2.31
N HIS A 43 -8.00 6.09 -2.26
CA HIS A 43 -8.98 5.64 -3.23
C HIS A 43 -8.82 6.38 -4.56
N GLY A 44 -9.14 5.68 -5.66
CA GLY A 44 -9.29 6.26 -6.98
C GLY A 44 -10.33 7.39 -7.01
N LYS A 45 -10.16 8.33 -7.93
CA LYS A 45 -11.14 9.38 -8.24
C LYS A 45 -11.82 9.07 -9.59
N GLY A 46 -13.03 9.58 -9.83
CA GLY A 46 -13.71 9.46 -11.12
C GLY A 46 -14.32 8.08 -11.41
N THR A 47 -14.06 7.48 -12.59
CA THR A 47 -14.60 6.14 -12.95
C THR A 47 -13.96 4.99 -12.18
N ALA A 48 -12.83 5.23 -11.51
CA ALA A 48 -12.16 4.29 -10.60
C ALA A 48 -12.74 4.33 -9.17
N TRP A 49 -14.02 4.69 -9.02
CA TRP A 49 -14.69 4.70 -7.72
C TRP A 49 -14.78 3.27 -7.18
N GLY A 50 -14.05 3.01 -6.08
CA GLY A 50 -13.94 1.68 -5.50
C GLY A 50 -12.53 1.10 -5.59
N TRP A 51 -11.66 1.65 -6.43
CA TRP A 51 -10.27 1.21 -6.50
C TRP A 51 -9.51 1.72 -5.28
N LEU A 52 -8.72 0.84 -4.68
CA LEU A 52 -7.76 1.20 -3.64
C LEU A 52 -6.36 1.20 -4.24
N THR A 53 -5.76 2.38 -4.33
CA THR A 53 -4.38 2.55 -4.81
C THR A 53 -3.43 2.56 -3.63
N VAL A 54 -2.46 1.66 -3.66
CA VAL A 54 -1.35 1.61 -2.72
C VAL A 54 -0.07 1.97 -3.47
N ARG A 55 0.63 2.98 -2.98
CA ARG A 55 1.98 3.34 -3.43
C ARG A 55 2.97 3.04 -2.31
N ALA A 56 4.05 2.36 -2.64
CA ALA A 56 5.13 2.10 -1.70
C ALA A 56 6.50 2.30 -2.37
N ASP A 57 7.37 3.02 -1.67
CA ASP A 57 8.76 3.23 -2.10
C ASP A 57 9.62 2.10 -1.52
N ILE A 58 10.33 1.37 -2.39
CA ILE A 58 11.15 0.21 -2.02
C ILE A 58 12.63 0.52 -2.24
N HIS A 59 13.43 0.21 -1.22
CA HIS A 59 14.88 0.27 -1.28
C HIS A 59 15.44 -1.15 -1.27
N HIS A 60 16.15 -1.55 -2.33
CA HIS A 60 16.82 -2.85 -2.38
C HIS A 60 18.12 -2.83 -1.55
N LYS A 61 19.09 -1.98 -1.93
CA LYS A 61 20.39 -1.81 -1.26
C LYS A 61 20.90 -0.38 -1.46
N PRO A 62 21.68 0.19 -0.52
CA PRO A 62 22.23 1.54 -0.64
C PRO A 62 23.09 1.77 -1.89
N GLU A 63 23.81 0.75 -2.33
CA GLU A 63 24.67 0.78 -3.52
C GLU A 63 23.93 0.45 -4.84
N CYS A 64 22.62 0.20 -4.77
CA CYS A 64 21.82 -0.14 -5.94
C CYS A 64 21.36 1.12 -6.67
N THR A 65 21.80 1.28 -7.92
CA THR A 65 21.43 2.40 -8.80
C THR A 65 20.24 2.09 -9.72
N CYS A 66 19.50 1.00 -9.42
CA CYS A 66 18.34 0.60 -10.22
C CYS A 66 17.20 1.60 -10.02
N VAL A 67 16.73 2.19 -11.11
CA VAL A 67 15.54 3.05 -11.12
C VAL A 67 14.42 2.30 -11.84
N ILE A 68 13.33 2.00 -11.14
CA ILE A 68 12.13 1.41 -11.75
C ILE A 68 11.08 2.51 -11.82
N HIS A 69 10.77 2.95 -13.03
CA HIS A 69 9.59 3.77 -13.32
C HIS A 69 8.56 2.90 -14.04
N GLU A 70 7.28 2.98 -13.66
CA GLU A 70 6.18 2.28 -14.35
C GLU A 70 6.15 2.55 -15.86
N ASP A 71 6.64 3.72 -16.31
CA ASP A 71 6.57 4.18 -17.70
C ASP A 71 7.88 4.05 -18.51
N ALA A 72 8.99 3.61 -17.91
CA ALA A 72 10.28 3.53 -18.59
C ALA A 72 11.14 2.35 -18.09
N PRO A 73 11.36 1.30 -18.91
CA PRO A 73 12.22 0.19 -18.53
C PRO A 73 13.69 0.65 -18.56
N ARG A 74 14.19 1.11 -17.42
CA ARG A 74 15.64 1.26 -17.20
C ARG A 74 16.24 -0.06 -16.73
N GLU A 75 17.54 -0.20 -16.90
CA GLU A 75 18.31 -1.38 -16.50
C GLU A 75 18.04 -1.71 -15.03
N THR A 76 17.28 -2.78 -14.81
CA THR A 76 16.90 -3.25 -13.47
C THR A 76 17.57 -4.60 -13.24
N CYS A 77 18.34 -4.74 -12.17
CA CYS A 77 18.98 -6.01 -11.84
C CYS A 77 17.94 -7.09 -11.47
N ALA A 78 18.33 -8.36 -11.58
CA ALA A 78 17.43 -9.48 -11.28
C ALA A 78 16.91 -9.43 -9.82
N GLU A 79 17.75 -9.04 -8.87
CA GLU A 79 17.35 -8.92 -7.46
C GLU A 79 16.28 -7.84 -7.23
N CYS A 80 16.40 -6.65 -7.84
CA CYS A 80 15.36 -5.61 -7.75
C CYS A 80 14.03 -6.06 -8.36
N LYS A 81 14.06 -6.84 -9.45
CA LYS A 81 12.84 -7.40 -10.05
C LYS A 81 12.17 -8.41 -9.12
N THR A 82 12.96 -9.31 -8.52
CA THR A 82 12.44 -10.28 -7.54
C THR A 82 11.86 -9.58 -6.33
N LEU A 83 12.60 -8.65 -5.73
CA LEU A 83 12.14 -7.88 -4.58
C LEU A 83 10.87 -7.09 -4.90
N ARG A 84 10.78 -6.46 -6.08
CA ARG A 84 9.56 -5.78 -6.52
C ARG A 84 8.35 -6.70 -6.52
N ASN A 85 8.49 -7.90 -7.10
CA ASN A 85 7.39 -8.86 -7.17
C ASN A 85 7.01 -9.37 -5.78
N GLU A 86 7.99 -9.69 -4.94
CA GLU A 86 7.73 -10.14 -3.56
C GLU A 86 7.03 -9.06 -2.72
N CYS A 87 7.47 -7.80 -2.84
CA CYS A 87 6.82 -6.68 -2.18
C CYS A 87 5.42 -6.41 -2.74
N TYR A 88 5.22 -6.55 -4.05
CA TYR A 88 3.91 -6.42 -4.69
C TYR A 88 2.94 -7.44 -4.09
N ASP A 89 3.31 -8.72 -4.11
CA ASP A 89 2.48 -9.82 -3.62
C ASP A 89 2.15 -9.65 -2.13
N LEU A 90 3.15 -9.23 -1.33
CA LEU A 90 2.95 -8.97 0.10
C LEU A 90 1.99 -7.80 0.33
N ILE A 91 2.18 -6.67 -0.35
CA ILE A 91 1.34 -5.49 -0.20
C ILE A 91 -0.08 -5.79 -0.66
N GLU A 92 -0.26 -6.45 -1.80
CA GLU A 92 -1.57 -6.83 -2.32
C GLU A 92 -2.30 -7.71 -1.31
N LYS A 93 -1.67 -8.79 -0.84
CA LYS A 93 -2.26 -9.69 0.16
C LYS A 93 -2.66 -8.97 1.46
N VAL A 94 -1.77 -8.13 1.98
CA VAL A 94 -2.02 -7.38 3.22
C VAL A 94 -3.14 -6.36 3.03
N ALA A 95 -3.19 -5.70 1.88
CA ALA A 95 -4.23 -4.74 1.55
C ALA A 95 -5.60 -5.41 1.40
N ILE A 96 -5.67 -6.58 0.74
CA ILE A 96 -6.90 -7.39 0.64
C ILE A 96 -7.41 -7.71 2.04
N GLN A 97 -6.57 -8.35 2.88
CA GLN A 97 -6.94 -8.77 4.23
C GLN A 97 -7.38 -7.59 5.11
N ALA A 98 -6.70 -6.44 5.00
CA ALA A 98 -7.07 -5.25 5.74
C ALA A 98 -8.35 -4.58 5.21
N SER A 99 -8.75 -4.81 3.96
CA SER A 99 -9.96 -4.26 3.34
C SER A 99 -11.21 -5.15 3.50
N GLU A 100 -11.06 -6.44 3.86
CA GLU A 100 -12.16 -7.43 3.94
C GLU A 100 -13.35 -7.01 4.81
N ARG A 101 -13.18 -6.03 5.71
CA ARG A 101 -14.25 -5.47 6.58
C ARG A 101 -14.73 -4.07 6.15
N SER A 102 -14.41 -3.63 4.93
CA SER A 102 -14.87 -2.36 4.36
C SER A 102 -16.17 -2.54 3.57
N ALA A 103 -17.03 -1.51 3.57
CA ALA A 103 -18.21 -1.45 2.69
C ALA A 103 -17.80 -1.40 1.22
N TYR A 104 -16.53 -1.05 1.01
CA TYR A 104 -15.90 -0.84 -0.28
C TYR A 104 -14.82 -1.88 -0.54
N ALA A 105 -14.83 -3.03 0.20
CA ALA A 105 -13.85 -4.10 0.10
C ALA A 105 -13.34 -4.17 -1.33
N ALA A 106 -12.12 -3.67 -1.53
CA ALA A 106 -11.73 -3.16 -2.83
C ALA A 106 -11.79 -4.29 -3.84
N GLU A 107 -12.81 -4.28 -4.71
CA GLU A 107 -12.93 -5.24 -5.82
C GLU A 107 -11.70 -5.13 -6.75
N HIS A 108 -11.01 -3.99 -6.66
CA HIS A 108 -9.79 -3.67 -7.39
C HIS A 108 -8.78 -2.96 -6.48
N ILE A 109 -7.71 -3.66 -6.10
CA ILE A 109 -6.51 -3.07 -5.47
C ILE A 109 -5.46 -2.87 -6.55
N VAL A 110 -4.90 -1.66 -6.61
CA VAL A 110 -3.82 -1.31 -7.54
C VAL A 110 -2.59 -0.99 -6.71
N VAL A 111 -1.53 -1.77 -6.88
CA VAL A 111 -0.24 -1.55 -6.21
C VAL A 111 0.76 -0.98 -7.21
N SER A 112 1.26 0.22 -6.92
CA SER A 112 2.37 0.84 -7.66
C SER A 112 3.60 0.90 -6.76
N LEU A 113 4.71 0.39 -7.26
CA LEU A 113 5.97 0.31 -6.52
C LEU A 113 7.02 1.12 -7.25
N ASP A 114 7.55 2.13 -6.58
CA ASP A 114 8.63 2.98 -7.07
C ASP A 114 9.94 2.62 -6.36
N PHE A 115 11.04 2.59 -7.12
CA PHE A 115 12.39 2.39 -6.56
C PHE A 115 13.18 3.69 -6.69
N PHE A 116 13.65 4.20 -5.56
CA PHE A 116 14.46 5.41 -5.51
C PHE A 116 15.91 5.11 -5.15
N GLU A 117 16.83 5.89 -5.72
CA GLU A 117 18.19 6.03 -5.18
C GLU A 117 18.10 6.68 -3.78
N ASN A 118 18.97 6.26 -2.87
CA ASN A 118 19.15 6.89 -1.56
C ASN A 118 19.77 8.30 -1.69
#